data_AF-A0A965GF80-F1
#
_entry.id   AF-A0A965GF80-F1
#
_cell.length_a   1.000
_cell.length_b   1.000
_cell.length_c   1.000
_cell.angle_alpha   90.00
_cell.angle_beta   90.00
_cell.angle_gamma   90.00
#
_symmetry.space_group_name_H-M   'P 1'
#
loop_
_entity.id
_entity.type
_entity.pdbx_description
1 polymer ?
#
loop_
_entity_poly.entity_id
_entity_poly.type
_entity_poly.pdbx_seq_one_letter_code
_entity_poly.pdbx_strand_id
1 'polypeptide(L)'
;GKPGTISNHAKGVAVDLSYRLVANEVGKSIYMGRQRSLPYITKLLENADTLGVELCIDYALRRSWKCDRGTWIAGNFQTGDWYHIEVNPVMAHSVELAKQAWDKVFGLIPAVIKKPV
;
A
#
# COMPACT_ATOMS: atom_id res chain seq x y z
N GLY A 1 1.10 -17.75 8.12
CA GLY A 1 2.41 -17.85 7.45
C GLY A 1 2.82 -19.30 7.34
N LYS A 2 3.73 -19.66 6.42
CA LYS A 2 4.29 -21.01 6.35
C LYS A 2 5.35 -21.18 7.45
N PRO A 3 5.36 -22.29 8.21
CA PRO A 3 6.41 -22.55 9.19
C PRO A 3 7.81 -22.41 8.58
N GLY A 4 8.73 -21.75 9.29
CA GLY A 4 10.11 -21.51 8.83
C GLY A 4 10.28 -20.35 7.84
N THR A 5 9.20 -19.70 7.39
CA THR A 5 9.28 -18.48 6.55
C THR A 5 8.84 -17.26 7.35
N ILE A 6 9.75 -16.29 7.51
CA ILE A 6 9.43 -15.02 8.15
C ILE A 6 8.46 -14.22 7.26
N SER A 7 7.35 -13.77 7.85
CA SER A 7 6.35 -12.93 7.17
C SER A 7 6.95 -11.59 6.74
N ASN A 8 6.53 -11.06 5.59
CA ASN A 8 6.91 -9.71 5.15
C ASN A 8 6.43 -8.61 6.13
N HIS A 9 5.30 -8.82 6.80
CA HIS A 9 4.85 -7.99 7.93
C HIS A 9 5.87 -7.99 9.08
N ALA A 10 6.40 -9.17 9.44
CA ALA A 10 7.38 -9.31 10.52
C ALA A 10 8.75 -8.71 10.16
N LYS A 11 9.08 -8.63 8.86
CA LYS A 11 10.27 -7.93 8.36
C LYS A 11 10.10 -6.40 8.31
N GLY A 12 8.91 -5.87 8.57
CA GLY A 12 8.63 -4.43 8.52
C GLY A 12 8.57 -3.86 7.10
N VAL A 13 8.36 -4.70 6.08
CA VAL A 13 8.33 -4.29 4.66
C VAL A 13 6.94 -4.40 4.04
N ALA A 14 5.93 -4.75 4.83
CA ALA A 14 4.56 -4.89 4.35
C ALA A 14 3.54 -4.22 5.26
N VAL A 15 2.41 -3.82 4.66
CA VAL A 15 1.27 -3.24 5.36
C VAL A 15 -0.04 -3.73 4.73
N ASP A 16 -1.03 -3.95 5.58
CA ASP A 16 -2.40 -4.24 5.16
C ASP A 16 -3.25 -2.97 5.29
N LEU A 17 -3.85 -2.53 4.17
CA LEU A 17 -4.69 -1.33 4.08
C LEU A 17 -6.15 -1.75 3.92
N SER A 18 -6.90 -1.77 5.02
CA SER A 18 -8.32 -2.10 4.99
C SER A 18 -9.17 -0.90 4.59
N TYR A 19 -10.21 -1.19 3.80
CA TYR A 19 -11.28 -0.24 3.46
C TYR A 19 -12.65 -0.77 3.94
N ARG A 20 -12.64 -1.73 4.87
CA ARG A 20 -13.85 -2.33 5.41
C ARG A 20 -14.72 -1.28 6.08
N LEU A 21 -16.03 -1.42 5.92
CA LEU A 21 -17.00 -0.74 6.77
C LEU A 21 -17.01 -1.41 8.16
N VAL A 22 -16.42 -0.77 9.17
CA VAL A 22 -16.55 -1.21 10.56
C VAL A 22 -17.75 -0.50 11.19
N ALA A 23 -18.92 -1.14 11.11
CA ALA A 23 -20.16 -0.60 11.64
C ALA A 23 -20.00 -0.20 13.12
N ASN A 24 -20.58 0.94 13.50
CA ASN A 24 -20.58 1.49 14.86
C ASN A 24 -19.23 1.98 15.42
N GLU A 25 -18.17 2.07 14.60
CA GLU A 25 -16.92 2.73 14.98
C GLU A 25 -16.69 4.02 14.18
N VAL A 26 -16.83 5.17 14.85
CA VAL A 26 -16.61 6.50 14.27
C VAL A 26 -15.19 6.59 13.71
N GLY A 27 -15.06 7.00 12.45
CA GLY A 27 -13.76 7.16 11.78
C GLY A 27 -13.16 5.88 11.19
N LYS A 28 -13.78 4.70 11.39
CA LYS A 28 -13.31 3.41 10.86
C LYS A 28 -14.26 2.77 9.84
N SER A 29 -15.28 3.51 9.43
CA SER A 29 -16.24 3.11 8.40
C SER A 29 -16.11 4.02 7.19
N ILE A 30 -15.75 3.45 6.03
CA ILE A 30 -15.72 4.18 4.77
C ILE A 30 -16.79 3.60 3.83
N TYR A 31 -17.85 4.38 3.61
CA TYR A 31 -18.84 4.07 2.57
C TYR A 31 -18.17 3.97 1.20
N MET A 32 -18.48 2.91 0.45
CA MET A 32 -17.83 2.60 -0.84
C MET A 32 -16.29 2.54 -0.74
N GLY A 33 -15.77 1.99 0.36
CA GLY A 33 -14.34 1.96 0.69
C GLY A 33 -13.44 1.58 -0.48
N ARG A 34 -13.75 0.47 -1.16
CA ARG A 34 -12.94 0.01 -2.31
C ARG A 34 -12.91 1.02 -3.47
N GLN A 35 -14.04 1.63 -3.81
CA GLN A 35 -14.10 2.63 -4.89
C GLN A 35 -13.30 3.88 -4.54
N ARG A 36 -13.27 4.27 -3.26
CA ARG A 36 -12.52 5.43 -2.78
C ARG A 36 -11.02 5.15 -2.63
N SER A 37 -10.63 3.93 -2.26
CA SER A 37 -9.24 3.54 -2.11
C SER A 37 -8.57 3.21 -3.45
N LEU A 38 -9.33 2.75 -4.45
CA LEU A 38 -8.77 2.31 -5.73
C LEU A 38 -7.95 3.41 -6.44
N PRO A 39 -8.39 4.69 -6.54
CA PRO A 39 -7.57 5.75 -7.12
C PRO A 39 -6.22 5.93 -6.41
N TYR A 40 -6.20 5.81 -5.09
CA TYR A 40 -4.96 5.87 -4.31
C TYR A 40 -4.03 4.69 -4.65
N ILE A 41 -4.56 3.47 -4.69
CA ILE A 41 -3.79 2.29 -5.08
C ILE A 41 -3.27 2.42 -6.52
N THR A 42 -4.10 2.87 -7.47
CA THR A 42 -3.67 3.11 -8.86
C THR A 42 -2.49 4.08 -8.90
N LYS A 43 -2.55 5.20 -8.18
CA LYS A 43 -1.46 6.17 -8.11
C LYS A 43 -0.18 5.59 -7.52
N LEU A 44 -0.28 4.71 -6.49
CA LEU A 44 0.89 4.00 -5.96
C LEU A 44 1.54 3.12 -7.02
N LEU A 45 0.73 2.36 -7.78
CA LEU A 45 1.23 1.45 -8.81
C LEU A 45 1.83 2.17 -10.02
N GLU A 46 1.24 3.28 -10.44
CA GLU A 46 1.78 4.16 -11.50
C GLU A 46 3.14 4.78 -11.11
N ASN A 47 3.43 4.87 -9.80
CA ASN A 47 4.67 5.43 -9.26
C ASN A 47 5.49 4.41 -8.49
N ALA A 48 5.28 3.11 -8.75
CA ALA A 48 5.82 2.02 -7.94
C ALA A 48 7.35 2.09 -7.79
N ASP A 49 8.07 2.37 -8.87
CA ASP A 49 9.54 2.47 -8.85
C ASP A 49 10.03 3.62 -7.96
N THR A 50 9.35 4.77 -8.00
CA THR A 50 9.70 5.93 -7.15
C THR A 50 9.40 5.64 -5.69
N LEU A 51 8.28 4.99 -5.40
CA LEU A 51 7.82 4.67 -4.05
C LEU A 51 8.44 3.39 -3.47
N GLY A 52 9.19 2.65 -4.29
CA GLY A 52 9.75 1.35 -3.92
C GLY A 52 8.71 0.25 -3.70
N VAL A 53 7.51 0.35 -4.29
CA VAL A 53 6.47 -0.70 -4.17
C VAL A 53 6.90 -1.91 -4.99
N GLU A 54 6.84 -3.11 -4.40
CA GLU A 54 7.21 -4.37 -5.08
C GLU A 54 5.99 -5.23 -5.41
N LEU A 55 5.00 -5.23 -4.51
CA LEU A 55 3.80 -6.06 -4.61
C LEU A 55 2.58 -5.31 -4.08
N CYS A 56 1.46 -5.47 -4.78
CA CYS A 56 0.14 -5.14 -4.27
C CYS A 56 -0.80 -6.33 -4.48
N ILE A 57 -1.43 -6.81 -3.41
CA ILE A 57 -2.48 -7.83 -3.49
C ILE A 57 -3.82 -7.16 -3.21
N ASP A 58 -4.76 -7.32 -4.15
CA ASP A 58 -6.16 -6.90 -4.01
C ASP A 58 -6.97 -8.14 -3.63
N TYR A 59 -7.22 -8.29 -2.32
CA TYR A 59 -7.89 -9.47 -1.76
C TYR A 59 -9.36 -9.57 -2.19
N ALA A 60 -10.02 -8.46 -2.50
CA ALA A 60 -11.42 -8.48 -2.94
C ALA A 60 -11.56 -9.11 -4.33
N LEU A 61 -10.60 -8.84 -5.21
CA LEU A 61 -10.61 -9.38 -6.58
C LEU A 61 -9.71 -10.61 -6.77
N ARG A 62 -9.12 -11.13 -5.68
CA ARG A 62 -8.18 -12.25 -5.70
C ARG A 62 -7.12 -12.09 -6.79
N ARG A 63 -6.46 -10.94 -6.81
CA ARG A 63 -5.44 -10.61 -7.82
C ARG A 63 -4.23 -9.93 -7.20
N SER A 64 -3.09 -10.06 -7.85
CA SER A 64 -1.83 -9.44 -7.43
C SER A 64 -1.20 -8.66 -8.58
N TRP A 65 -0.64 -7.50 -8.26
CA TRP A 65 0.24 -6.73 -9.10
C TRP A 65 1.66 -6.90 -8.56
N LYS A 66 2.59 -7.33 -9.40
CA LYS A 66 4.01 -7.31 -9.08
C LYS A 66 4.66 -6.30 -10.00
N CYS A 67 5.47 -5.40 -9.48
CA CYS A 67 5.90 -4.23 -10.24
C CYS A 67 6.79 -4.58 -11.43
N ASP A 68 7.59 -5.66 -11.34
CA ASP A 68 8.34 -6.22 -12.46
C ASP A 68 7.46 -6.79 -13.61
N ARG A 69 6.18 -7.09 -13.32
CA ARG A 69 5.21 -7.55 -14.32
C ARG A 69 4.41 -6.40 -14.93
N GLY A 70 4.23 -5.30 -14.19
CA GLY A 70 3.44 -4.15 -14.64
C GLY A 70 1.97 -4.47 -14.98
N THR A 71 1.41 -5.55 -14.41
CA THR A 71 0.02 -5.95 -14.66
C THR A 71 -0.57 -6.78 -13.53
N TRP A 72 -1.91 -6.83 -13.48
CA TRP A 72 -2.67 -7.66 -12.54
C TRP A 72 -2.76 -9.11 -13.02
N ILE A 73 -2.50 -10.05 -12.12
CA ILE A 73 -2.68 -11.48 -12.37
C ILE A 73 -3.59 -12.06 -11.29
N ALA A 74 -4.55 -12.88 -11.71
CA ALA A 74 -5.41 -13.64 -10.82
C ALA A 74 -4.58 -14.55 -9.91
N GLY A 75 -4.97 -14.65 -8.65
CA GLY A 75 -4.30 -15.44 -7.64
C GLY A 75 -5.28 -16.32 -6.88
N ASN A 76 -4.71 -17.19 -6.04
CA ASN A 76 -5.47 -18.11 -5.22
C ASN A 76 -5.22 -17.83 -3.73
N PHE A 77 -6.03 -16.93 -3.17
CA PHE A 77 -6.00 -16.55 -1.76
C PHE A 77 -7.41 -16.25 -1.26
N GLN A 78 -7.57 -16.22 0.06
CA GLN A 78 -8.83 -15.88 0.72
C GLN A 78 -9.34 -14.51 0.24
N THR A 79 -10.65 -14.31 0.22
CA THR A 79 -11.24 -13.01 -0.13
C THR A 79 -11.27 -12.08 1.09
N GLY A 80 -11.09 -10.78 0.87
CA GLY A 80 -11.01 -9.80 1.95
C GLY A 80 -11.18 -8.35 1.49
N ASP A 81 -11.49 -7.46 2.43
CA ASP A 81 -11.74 -6.03 2.21
C ASP A 81 -10.49 -5.18 2.51
N TRP A 82 -9.35 -5.57 1.95
CA TRP A 82 -8.08 -4.87 2.13
C TRP A 82 -7.13 -5.08 0.95
N TYR A 83 -6.11 -4.23 0.91
CA TYR A 83 -4.92 -4.44 0.08
C TYR A 83 -3.76 -4.88 0.96
N HIS A 84 -2.89 -5.73 0.43
CA HIS A 84 -1.57 -5.97 1.02
C HIS A 84 -0.52 -5.34 0.12
N ILE A 85 0.29 -4.47 0.70
CA ILE A 85 1.33 -3.74 -0.03
C ILE A 85 2.68 -4.12 0.55
N GLU A 86 3.63 -4.42 -0.32
CA GLU A 86 5.04 -4.62 0.03
C GLU A 86 5.90 -3.54 -0.61
N VAL A 87 6.89 -3.07 0.14
CA VAL A 87 7.91 -2.13 -0.33
C VAL A 87 9.29 -2.77 -0.24
N ASN A 88 10.22 -2.32 -1.08
CA ASN A 88 11.58 -2.82 -1.02
C ASN A 88 12.24 -2.44 0.32
N PRO A 89 13.18 -3.26 0.83
CA PRO A 89 13.84 -2.99 2.11
C PRO A 89 14.62 -1.67 2.15
N VAL A 90 15.19 -1.22 1.02
CA VAL A 90 15.94 0.04 0.96
C VAL A 90 15.02 1.22 1.34
N MET A 91 13.80 1.21 0.82
CA MET A 91 12.79 2.21 1.13
C MET A 91 12.24 2.07 2.55
N ALA A 92 12.00 0.83 3.00
CA ALA A 92 11.50 0.58 4.36
C ALA A 92 12.49 1.00 5.46
N HIS A 93 13.80 0.93 5.19
CA HIS A 93 14.86 1.21 6.15
C HIS A 93 15.48 2.61 6.04
N SER A 94 14.95 3.50 5.19
CA SER A 94 15.38 4.90 5.12
C SER A 94 14.17 5.84 5.15
N VAL A 95 14.04 6.54 6.28
CA VAL A 95 12.99 7.57 6.46
C VAL A 95 13.18 8.72 5.48
N GLU A 96 14.42 9.06 5.16
CA GLU A 96 14.78 10.13 4.22
C GLU A 96 14.33 9.79 2.80
N LEU A 97 14.66 8.59 2.30
CA LEU A 97 14.22 8.14 0.98
C LEU A 97 12.69 8.05 0.90
N ALA A 98 12.05 7.53 1.96
CA ALA A 98 10.59 7.46 2.02
C ALA A 98 9.97 8.86 1.90
N LYS A 99 10.43 9.82 2.71
CA LYS A 99 9.93 11.20 2.63
C LYS A 99 10.14 11.81 1.25
N GLN A 100 11.31 11.66 0.66
CA GLN A 100 11.61 12.21 -0.67
C GLN A 100 10.73 11.59 -1.77
N ALA A 101 10.54 10.27 -1.75
CA ALA A 101 9.69 9.57 -2.70
C ALA A 101 8.22 10.00 -2.57
N TRP A 102 7.72 10.08 -1.34
CA TRP A 102 6.36 10.51 -1.05
C TRP A 102 6.12 11.98 -1.42
N ASP A 103 7.05 12.87 -1.07
CA ASP A 103 7.00 14.29 -1.46
C ASP A 103 6.98 14.43 -2.98
N LYS A 104 7.76 13.62 -3.71
CA LYS A 104 7.81 13.65 -5.18
C LYS A 104 6.47 13.23 -5.82
N VAL A 105 5.79 12.23 -5.28
CA VAL A 105 4.58 11.66 -5.89
C VAL A 105 3.30 12.35 -5.41
N PHE A 106 3.23 12.71 -4.14
CA PHE A 106 2.03 13.24 -3.50
C PHE A 106 2.16 14.73 -3.14
N GLY A 107 3.35 15.32 -3.24
CA GLY A 107 3.61 16.65 -2.71
C GLY A 107 3.68 16.65 -1.19
N LEU A 108 3.58 17.84 -0.60
CA LEU A 108 3.51 17.98 0.85
C LEU A 108 2.21 17.37 1.38
N ILE A 109 2.31 16.53 2.41
CA ILE A 109 1.14 16.18 3.23
C ILE A 109 0.56 17.51 3.75
N PRO A 110 -0.76 17.79 3.61
CA PRO A 110 -1.32 19.13 3.85
C PRO A 110 -1.01 19.78 5.21
N ALA A 111 -0.57 19.00 6.21
CA ALA A 111 -0.21 19.49 7.53
C ALA A 111 1.22 20.05 7.66
N VAL A 112 2.09 19.93 6.64
CA VAL A 112 3.47 20.42 6.70
C VAL A 112 3.64 21.63 5.78
N ILE A 113 3.32 22.81 6.29
CA ILE A 113 3.81 24.06 5.71
C ILE A 113 5.33 24.05 5.91
N LYS A 114 6.10 23.87 4.83
CA LYS A 114 7.56 24.09 4.87
C LYS A 114 7.79 25.54 5.31
N LYS A 115 8.38 25.74 6.50
CA LYS A 115 9.02 27.02 6.78
C LYS A 115 10.18 27.15 5.79
N PRO A 116 10.28 28.28 5.06
CA PRO A 116 11.44 28.51 4.21
C PRO A 116 12.68 28.54 5.10
N VAL A 117 13.73 27.86 4.63
CA VAL A 117 15.09 27.95 5.18
C VAL A 117 15.76 29.18 4.61
#